data_AF-A0A9X9A159-F1
#
_entry.id   AF-A0A9X9A159-F1
#
_cell.length_a   1.000
_cell.length_b   1.000
_cell.length_c   1.000
_cell.angle_alpha   90.00
_cell.angle_beta   90.00
_cell.angle_gamma   90.00
#
_symmetry.space_group_name_H-M   'P 1'
#
loop_
_entity.id
_entity.type
_entity.pdbx_description
1 polymer ?
#
loop_
_entity_poly.entity_id
_entity_poly.type
_entity_poly.pdbx_seq_one_letter_code
_entity_poly.pdbx_strand_id
1 'polypeptide(L)'
;AKETIANMDGDIAVINNPNSMLVLVNKSRRLPDGYRPPDLVIPKVRYSSEGDQEKKKMRKEAARALEDMFQQADNERIFLFAVSGFRSFDRQKALNTMYKKQDGEAKTAMSSAVPGTSEHQTGLAMDITSQSA
;
A
#
# COMPACT_ATOMS: atom_id res chain seq x y z
N ALA A 1 19.57 -3.53 10.80
CA ALA A 1 19.00 -2.34 10.12
C ALA A 1 19.81 -1.87 8.90
N LYS A 2 21.15 -1.85 8.95
CA LYS A 2 22.00 -1.50 7.78
C LYS A 2 21.97 -2.55 6.66
N GLU A 3 21.79 -3.82 7.00
CA GLU A 3 21.78 -4.95 6.06
C GLU A 3 20.67 -4.89 5.00
N THR A 4 19.61 -4.13 5.26
CA THR A 4 18.46 -4.00 4.35
C THR A 4 18.47 -2.71 3.53
N ILE A 5 19.59 -1.98 3.51
CA ILE A 5 19.78 -0.72 2.77
C ILE A 5 20.75 -0.99 1.62
N ALA A 6 20.34 -0.65 0.39
CA ALA A 6 21.18 -0.69 -0.80
C ALA A 6 22.10 0.54 -0.87
N ASN A 7 21.50 1.72 -0.76
CA ASN A 7 22.15 3.02 -0.88
C ASN A 7 21.29 4.13 -0.24
N MET A 8 21.82 5.36 -0.27
CA MET A 8 21.11 6.57 0.16
C MET A 8 20.74 7.42 -1.07
N ASP A 9 19.56 8.01 -1.04
CA ASP A 9 19.05 9.03 -1.97
C ASP A 9 18.72 10.28 -1.15
N GLY A 10 19.69 11.18 -1.03
CA GLY A 10 19.69 12.22 -0.01
C GLY A 10 19.61 11.61 1.40
N ASP A 11 18.62 12.05 2.18
CA ASP A 11 18.36 11.55 3.54
C ASP A 11 17.48 10.29 3.59
N ILE A 12 17.06 9.76 2.44
CA ILE A 12 16.17 8.59 2.36
C ILE A 12 16.99 7.35 1.99
N ALA A 13 16.87 6.29 2.79
CA ALA A 13 17.49 5.00 2.50
C ALA A 13 16.69 4.23 1.44
N VAL A 14 17.36 3.76 0.39
CA VAL A 14 16.77 2.82 -0.59
C VAL A 14 17.00 1.41 -0.09
N ILE A 15 15.94 0.59 0.01
CA ILE A 15 16.04 -0.77 0.56
C ILE A 15 16.49 -1.79 -0.50
N ASN A 16 17.21 -2.84 -0.10
CA ASN A 16 17.71 -3.89 -1.01
C ASN A 16 16.86 -5.18 -1.04
N ASN A 17 15.84 -5.27 -0.18
CA ASN A 17 15.05 -6.48 0.02
C ASN A 17 13.54 -6.25 -0.20
N PRO A 18 13.12 -5.62 -1.31
CA PRO A 18 11.75 -5.11 -1.47
C PRO A 18 10.69 -6.22 -1.52
N ASN A 19 11.06 -7.46 -1.87
CA ASN A 19 10.18 -8.63 -1.90
C ASN A 19 9.97 -9.31 -0.53
N SER A 20 10.65 -8.86 0.53
CA SER A 20 10.47 -9.42 1.88
C SER A 20 9.03 -9.20 2.37
N MET A 21 8.45 -10.19 3.04
CA MET A 21 7.16 -10.01 3.74
C MET A 21 7.29 -9.08 4.96
N LEU A 22 8.51 -8.89 5.47
CA LEU A 22 8.85 -8.00 6.57
C LEU A 22 9.58 -6.74 6.09
N VAL A 23 9.31 -6.32 4.85
CA VAL A 23 9.93 -5.14 4.26
C VAL A 23 9.56 -3.88 5.06
N LEU A 24 10.56 -3.06 5.41
CA LEU A 24 10.32 -1.80 6.12
C LEU A 24 10.34 -0.63 5.14
N VAL A 25 9.16 -0.08 4.87
CA VAL A 25 8.93 1.10 4.02
C VAL A 25 8.29 2.20 4.86
N ASN A 26 8.89 3.39 4.88
CA ASN A 26 8.38 4.54 5.64
C ASN A 26 9.04 5.84 5.13
N LYS A 27 8.80 6.97 5.82
CA LYS A 27 9.32 8.29 5.42
C LYS A 27 10.85 8.36 5.23
N SER A 28 11.63 7.50 5.88
CA SER A 28 13.08 7.45 5.75
C SER A 28 13.59 6.24 4.95
N ARG A 29 12.68 5.36 4.48
CA ARG A 29 13.03 4.13 3.76
C ARG A 29 12.11 3.91 2.56
N ARG A 30 12.66 4.05 1.36
CA ARG A 30 11.93 3.88 0.10
C ARG A 30 12.24 2.56 -0.60
N LEU A 31 11.28 2.12 -1.40
CA LEU A 31 11.46 1.04 -2.38
C LEU A 31 12.37 1.47 -3.52
N PRO A 32 13.10 0.53 -4.16
CA PRO A 32 13.84 0.80 -5.39
C PRO A 32 12.96 1.32 -6.52
N ASP A 33 13.57 2.08 -7.42
CA ASP A 33 12.89 2.57 -8.62
C ASP A 33 12.39 1.42 -9.48
N GLY A 34 11.19 1.60 -10.05
CA GLY A 34 10.53 0.56 -10.85
C GLY A 34 10.03 -0.65 -10.06
N TYR A 35 10.18 -0.68 -8.72
CA TYR A 35 9.69 -1.81 -7.94
C TYR A 35 8.18 -1.98 -8.06
N ARG A 36 7.80 -3.18 -8.48
CA ARG A 36 6.43 -3.69 -8.53
C ARG A 36 6.45 -5.16 -8.11
N PRO A 37 5.61 -5.57 -7.14
CA PRO A 37 5.58 -6.97 -6.73
C PRO A 37 5.18 -7.89 -7.90
N PRO A 38 5.83 -9.06 -8.06
CA PRO A 38 5.58 -9.97 -9.17
C PRO A 38 4.31 -10.81 -9.01
N ASP A 39 3.76 -10.89 -7.80
CA ASP A 39 2.72 -11.84 -7.38
C ASP A 39 1.40 -11.16 -6.98
N LEU A 40 1.09 -10.02 -7.61
CA LEU A 40 -0.15 -9.28 -7.37
C LEU A 40 -1.39 -10.04 -7.89
N VAL A 41 -2.37 -10.24 -7.01
CA VAL A 41 -3.68 -10.86 -7.29
C VAL A 41 -4.80 -10.01 -6.71
N ILE A 42 -6.04 -10.21 -7.16
CA ILE A 42 -7.23 -9.59 -6.57
C ILE A 42 -7.81 -10.58 -5.54
N PRO A 43 -7.81 -10.26 -4.22
CA PRO A 43 -8.45 -11.09 -3.22
C PRO A 43 -9.96 -11.16 -3.43
N LYS A 44 -10.55 -12.31 -3.11
CA LYS A 44 -11.97 -12.63 -3.23
C LYS A 44 -12.76 -12.14 -2.01
N VAL A 45 -12.78 -10.83 -1.83
CA VAL A 45 -13.49 -10.15 -0.74
C VAL A 45 -14.52 -9.16 -1.28
N ARG A 46 -15.40 -8.64 -0.42
CA ARG A 46 -16.28 -7.51 -0.75
C ARG A 46 -15.45 -6.24 -0.90
N TYR A 47 -15.81 -5.40 -1.87
CA TYR A 47 -15.18 -4.09 -2.11
C TYR A 47 -16.18 -2.96 -1.91
N SER A 48 -15.72 -1.80 -1.45
CA SER A 48 -16.57 -0.61 -1.30
C SER A 48 -16.90 0.07 -2.64
N SER A 49 -16.22 -0.30 -3.72
CA SER A 49 -16.44 0.25 -5.06
C SER A 49 -15.94 -0.70 -6.16
N GLU A 50 -16.59 -0.68 -7.32
CA GLU A 50 -16.24 -1.56 -8.44
C GLU A 50 -15.12 -1.05 -9.36
N GLY A 51 -14.65 0.18 -9.14
CA GLY A 51 -13.78 0.90 -10.07
C GLY A 51 -12.34 0.35 -10.21
N ASP A 52 -11.38 1.17 -9.80
CA ASP A 52 -9.94 0.97 -10.06
C ASP A 52 -9.45 -0.45 -9.66
N GLN A 53 -8.97 -1.20 -10.66
CA GLN A 53 -8.51 -2.57 -10.51
C GLN A 53 -7.10 -2.66 -9.92
N GLU A 54 -6.30 -1.59 -9.98
CA GLU A 54 -4.97 -1.57 -9.38
C GLU A 54 -5.09 -1.62 -7.86
N LYS A 55 -5.93 -0.74 -7.29
CA LYS A 55 -6.18 -0.68 -5.85
C LYS A 55 -6.90 -1.92 -5.31
N LYS A 56 -7.42 -2.82 -6.15
CA LYS A 56 -7.95 -4.11 -5.69
C LYS A 56 -6.85 -5.13 -5.44
N LYS A 57 -5.62 -4.92 -5.93
CA LYS A 57 -4.57 -5.94 -5.91
C LYS A 57 -3.83 -5.99 -4.58
N MET A 58 -3.33 -7.17 -4.22
CA MET A 58 -2.38 -7.41 -3.13
C MET A 58 -1.43 -8.53 -3.53
N ARG A 59 -0.29 -8.68 -2.85
CA ARG A 59 0.54 -9.88 -2.99
C ARG A 59 -0.25 -11.10 -2.56
N LYS A 60 -0.03 -12.23 -3.25
CA LYS A 60 -0.79 -13.48 -3.07
C LYS A 60 -0.85 -13.99 -1.63
N GLU A 61 0.20 -13.80 -0.85
CA GLU A 61 0.21 -14.18 0.56
C GLU A 61 -0.72 -13.31 1.41
N ALA A 62 -0.60 -11.98 1.29
CA ALA A 62 -1.46 -11.04 1.99
C ALA A 62 -2.93 -11.14 1.54
N ALA A 63 -3.17 -11.42 0.26
CA ALA A 63 -4.50 -11.65 -0.29
C ALA A 63 -5.21 -12.84 0.39
N ARG A 64 -4.52 -13.97 0.58
CA ARG A 64 -5.07 -15.14 1.29
C ARG A 64 -5.40 -14.84 2.74
N ALA A 65 -4.48 -14.16 3.44
CA ALA A 65 -4.72 -13.76 4.82
C ALA A 65 -5.91 -12.77 4.96
N LEU A 66 -6.09 -11.87 3.99
CA LEU A 66 -7.24 -10.96 3.95
C LEU A 66 -8.55 -11.73 3.72
N GLU A 67 -8.56 -12.69 2.80
CA GLU A 67 -9.73 -13.56 2.54
C GLU A 67 -10.15 -14.32 3.80
N ASP A 68 -9.19 -14.91 4.52
CA ASP A 68 -9.45 -15.63 5.78
C ASP A 68 -10.02 -14.70 6.87
N MET A 69 -9.45 -13.49 7.00
CA MET A 69 -9.95 -12.48 7.95
C MET A 69 -11.39 -12.06 7.62
N PHE A 70 -11.71 -11.83 6.34
CA PHE A 70 -13.06 -11.46 5.91
C PHE A 70 -14.07 -12.59 6.13
N GLN A 71 -13.66 -13.84 5.87
CA GLN A 71 -14.51 -15.00 6.12
C GLN A 71 -14.83 -15.17 7.61
N GLN A 72 -13.84 -14.94 8.48
CA GLN A 72 -14.06 -14.97 9.94
C GLN A 72 -14.97 -13.83 10.39
N ALA A 73 -14.79 -12.62 9.86
CA ALA A 73 -15.66 -11.48 10.15
C ALA A 73 -17.12 -11.76 9.73
N ASP A 74 -17.34 -12.42 8.60
CA ASP A 74 -18.69 -12.84 8.16
C ASP A 74 -19.36 -13.82 9.12
N ASN A 75 -18.62 -14.77 9.68
CA ASN A 75 -19.13 -15.70 10.69
C ASN A 75 -19.59 -14.96 11.96
N GLU A 76 -18.98 -13.82 12.26
CA GLU A 76 -19.30 -12.94 13.38
C GLU A 76 -20.32 -11.84 13.02
N ARG A 77 -20.87 -11.85 11.79
CA ARG A 77 -21.78 -10.82 11.25
C ARG A 77 -21.17 -9.42 11.22
N ILE A 78 -19.85 -9.33 11.05
CA ILE A 78 -19.10 -8.10 10.82
C ILE A 78 -18.81 -7.98 9.32
N PHE A 79 -19.52 -7.08 8.64
CA PHE A 79 -19.39 -6.92 7.19
C PHE A 79 -18.28 -5.93 6.84
N LEU A 80 -17.12 -6.46 6.46
CA LEU A 80 -15.97 -5.70 5.99
C LEU A 80 -15.99 -5.49 4.47
N PHE A 81 -15.35 -4.41 4.03
CA PHE A 81 -15.17 -4.03 2.62
C PHE A 81 -13.75 -3.54 2.39
N ALA A 82 -13.08 -4.10 1.38
CA ALA A 82 -11.78 -3.62 0.92
C ALA A 82 -11.94 -2.30 0.14
N VAL A 83 -11.02 -1.35 0.37
CA VAL A 83 -11.06 0.01 -0.19
C VAL A 83 -9.87 0.25 -1.13
N SER A 84 -8.64 0.03 -0.65
CA SER A 84 -7.42 0.31 -1.39
C SER A 84 -6.22 -0.53 -0.93
N GLY A 85 -5.80 -1.47 -1.77
CA GLY A 85 -4.60 -2.29 -1.66
C GLY A 85 -3.41 -1.67 -2.39
N PHE A 86 -2.91 -2.35 -3.42
CA PHE A 86 -1.71 -1.97 -4.16
C PHE A 86 -1.84 -0.60 -4.84
N ARG A 87 -0.77 0.19 -4.75
CA ARG A 87 -0.67 1.50 -5.40
C ARG A 87 0.70 1.64 -6.02
N SER A 88 0.75 1.85 -7.34
CA SER A 88 2.00 2.03 -8.05
C SER A 88 2.74 3.31 -7.64
N PHE A 89 4.05 3.36 -7.89
CA PHE A 89 4.87 4.56 -7.71
C PHE A 89 4.28 5.76 -8.44
N ASP A 90 3.91 5.59 -9.71
CA ASP A 90 3.37 6.66 -10.55
C ASP A 90 2.03 7.17 -10.02
N ARG A 91 1.18 6.27 -9.52
CA ARG A 91 -0.07 6.65 -8.86
C ARG A 91 0.20 7.46 -7.59
N GLN A 92 1.15 7.03 -6.76
CA GLN A 92 1.54 7.78 -5.56
C GLN A 92 2.13 9.15 -5.92
N LYS A 93 2.91 9.27 -7.00
CA LYS A 93 3.44 10.54 -7.51
C LYS A 93 2.34 11.49 -7.97
N ALA A 94 1.34 10.98 -8.69
CA ALA A 94 0.19 11.78 -9.11
C ALA A 94 -0.61 12.30 -7.91
N LEU A 95 -0.88 11.45 -6.91
CA LEU A 95 -1.58 11.85 -5.68
C LEU A 95 -0.79 12.89 -4.89
N ASN A 96 0.50 12.66 -4.67
CA ASN A 96 1.35 13.60 -3.94
C ASN A 96 1.39 14.97 -4.63
N THR A 97 1.53 15.00 -5.96
CA THR A 97 1.52 16.24 -6.75
C THR A 97 0.19 16.98 -6.64
N MET A 98 -0.92 16.24 -6.72
CA MET A 98 -2.27 16.80 -6.57
C MET A 98 -2.47 17.41 -5.19
N TYR A 99 -2.11 16.70 -4.13
CA TYR A 99 -2.24 17.22 -2.76
C TYR A 99 -1.34 18.43 -2.51
N LYS A 100 -0.10 18.46 -3.02
CA LYS A 100 0.75 19.66 -2.93
C LYS A 100 0.09 20.88 -3.54
N LYS A 101 -0.60 20.72 -4.67
CA LYS A 101 -1.34 21.80 -5.34
C LYS A 101 -2.57 22.24 -4.54
N GLN A 102 -3.28 21.31 -3.91
CA GLN A 102 -4.54 21.58 -3.21
C GLN A 102 -4.35 22.07 -1.78
N ASP A 103 -3.46 21.43 -1.04
CA ASP A 103 -3.30 21.54 0.41
C ASP A 103 -1.97 22.21 0.82
N GLY A 104 -1.09 22.45 -0.14
CA GLY A 104 0.27 22.95 0.11
C GLY A 104 1.23 21.86 0.60
N GLU A 105 2.51 22.18 0.62
CA GLU A 105 3.57 21.21 0.90
C GLU A 105 3.52 20.66 2.33
N ALA A 106 3.38 21.55 3.32
CA ALA A 106 3.42 21.16 4.74
C ALA A 106 2.31 20.16 5.09
N LYS A 107 1.07 20.43 4.65
CA LYS A 107 -0.08 19.57 4.92
C LYS A 107 0.02 18.25 4.14
N THR A 108 0.55 18.29 2.92
CA THR A 108 0.78 17.07 2.11
C THR A 108 1.84 16.17 2.73
N ALA A 109 2.92 16.72 3.30
CA ALA A 109 3.96 15.94 3.96
C ALA A 109 3.48 15.21 5.23
N MET A 110 2.35 15.65 5.80
CA MET A 110 1.69 14.97 6.92
C MET A 110 0.79 13.83 6.46
N SER A 111 0.05 14.00 5.35
CA SER A 111 -1.03 13.09 4.94
C SER A 111 -0.70 12.17 3.76
N SER A 112 0.31 12.50 2.95
CA SER A 112 0.67 11.76 1.74
C SER A 112 2.11 11.29 1.78
N ALA A 113 2.32 9.99 1.59
CA ALA A 113 3.66 9.43 1.44
C ALA A 113 4.36 10.01 0.19
N VAL A 114 5.66 10.25 0.31
CA VAL A 114 6.54 10.55 -0.83
C VAL A 114 6.55 9.31 -1.74
N PRO A 115 6.55 9.45 -3.08
CA PRO A 115 6.61 8.29 -3.98
C PRO A 115 7.77 7.34 -3.61
N GLY A 116 7.50 6.03 -3.56
CA GLY A 116 8.46 5.03 -3.08
C GLY A 116 8.44 4.77 -1.57
N THR A 117 7.82 5.62 -0.75
CA THR A 117 7.75 5.47 0.72
C THR A 117 6.36 5.03 1.24
N SER A 118 5.47 4.63 0.34
CA SER A 118 4.14 4.13 0.70
C SER A 118 4.14 2.61 0.84
N GLU A 119 3.60 2.08 1.95
CA GLU A 119 3.41 0.65 2.13
C GLU A 119 2.46 0.04 1.08
N HIS A 120 1.52 0.80 0.51
CA HIS A 120 0.66 0.30 -0.57
C HIS A 120 1.46 -0.17 -1.79
N GLN A 121 2.63 0.40 -2.07
CA GLN A 121 3.47 -0.04 -3.19
C GLN A 121 4.08 -1.44 -2.95
N THR A 122 4.16 -1.90 -1.70
CA THR A 122 4.60 -3.27 -1.37
C THR A 122 3.57 -4.33 -1.78
N GLY A 123 2.31 -3.94 -1.96
CA GLY A 123 1.19 -4.86 -2.12
C GLY A 123 0.83 -5.65 -0.85
N LEU A 124 1.37 -5.26 0.31
CA LEU A 124 1.11 -5.90 1.61
C LEU A 124 0.10 -5.12 2.47
N ALA A 125 -0.20 -3.87 2.13
CA ALA A 125 -1.18 -3.04 2.83
C ALA A 125 -2.55 -3.06 2.13
N MET A 126 -3.63 -3.01 2.91
CA MET A 126 -5.02 -2.86 2.45
C MET A 126 -5.79 -1.94 3.40
N ASP A 127 -6.33 -0.85 2.85
CA ASP A 127 -7.33 -0.04 3.54
C ASP A 127 -8.68 -0.80 3.53
N ILE A 128 -9.32 -0.90 4.69
CA ILE A 128 -10.62 -1.56 4.88
C ILE A 128 -11.62 -0.60 5.52
N THR A 129 -12.91 -0.83 5.28
CA THR A 129 -14.04 -0.18 5.96
C THR A 129 -15.06 -1.25 6.37
N SER A 130 -16.04 -0.89 7.18
CA SER A 130 -17.19 -1.74 7.49
C SER A 130 -18.49 -1.12 6.99
N GLN A 131 -19.56 -1.92 6.99
CA GLN A 131 -20.91 -1.39 6.89
C GLN A 131 -21.15 -0.36 8.00
N SER A 132 -21.76 0.78 7.65
CA SER A 132 -22.25 1.74 8.64
C SER A 132 -23.39 1.12 9.46
N ALA A 133 -23.50 1.51 10.73
CA ALA A 133 -24.65 1.16 11.58
C ALA A 133 -25.96 1.77 11.06
#